data_AF-A0AB34J6W1-F1
#
_entry.id   AF-A0AB34J6W1-F1
#
_cell.length_a   1.000
_cell.length_b   1.000
_cell.length_c   1.000
_cell.angle_alpha   90.00
_cell.angle_beta   90.00
_cell.angle_gamma   90.00
#
_symmetry.space_group_name_H-M   'P 1'
#
loop_
_entity.id
_entity.type
_entity.pdbx_description
1 polymer ?
#
loop_
_entity_poly.entity_id
_entity_poly.type
_entity_poly.pdbx_seq_one_letter_code
_entity_poly.pdbx_strand_id
1 'polypeptide(L)'
;MAAPTLHGCRIFVHDVAAATNSLLAAQYTPCEWEHAQHAVELWLSRALSHSPWRVRHASAADLLFLDSHHFSRWCTASRTLASRHFARGDAHAAPSERACEHAALPSDALPSPRGATPLRRDEKSKRRLWAAMVAGSAALGQRRGVPRVVALTSKECPRPFGGALPADLLFLPDSAARAFDQITPYVVSRPAWLVGGAAPPSAPAWAARRLLFFSGHVPKLHIAPLRFEIWRQLRGVPGVTALSSTIGCTVGAYALCADAARVAAEYATFCHAPCGVRAPCASSAAALAAQCRRAGRAANWSDPSLAADVRRAALPRPLAHEAYLALGLSHRFCLVAPGDFVSTHKISEAVALGGAGGCLPLFVLPHAGGAAEMLPYTRWLDYCRIGYVVGARAAASRMESVLRKLRLVSEAEARDKWEQLRLVREAFVFRRNSSVARPTAAEYILEEACVAARRFRTAGRAADARLPAPRAPRDARLQRCTL
;
A
#
# COMPACT_ATOMS: atom_id res chain seq x y z
N MET A 1 -9.25 23.69 -5.28
CA MET A 1 -8.06 23.31 -6.06
C MET A 1 -8.57 22.84 -7.40
N ALA A 2 -8.03 23.29 -8.53
CA ALA A 2 -8.32 22.59 -9.78
C ALA A 2 -7.69 21.20 -9.74
N ALA A 3 -8.32 20.20 -10.37
CA ALA A 3 -7.63 18.96 -10.70
C ALA A 3 -6.39 19.34 -11.54
N PRO A 4 -5.21 18.77 -11.25
CA PRO A 4 -4.02 19.17 -12.01
C PRO A 4 -4.21 18.74 -13.47
N THR A 5 -3.73 19.57 -14.37
CA THR A 5 -3.65 19.21 -15.78
C THR A 5 -2.54 18.18 -15.96
N LEU A 6 -2.87 17.04 -16.56
CA LEU A 6 -1.88 16.04 -16.94
C LEU A 6 -1.19 16.47 -18.23
N HIS A 7 0.14 16.53 -18.21
CA HIS A 7 0.93 16.94 -19.38
C HIS A 7 1.26 15.75 -20.27
N GLY A 8 1.35 14.56 -19.68
CA GLY A 8 1.81 13.35 -20.33
C GLY A 8 3.29 13.38 -20.71
N CYS A 9 3.73 12.29 -21.31
CA CYS A 9 4.98 12.19 -22.06
C CYS A 9 4.88 11.06 -23.08
N ARG A 10 5.92 10.86 -23.90
CA ARG A 10 5.95 9.75 -24.85
C ARG A 10 6.41 8.49 -24.13
N ILE A 11 5.54 7.49 -24.05
CA ILE A 11 5.78 6.24 -23.33
C ILE A 11 5.88 5.10 -24.34
N PHE A 12 7.03 4.43 -24.39
CA PHE A 12 7.13 3.17 -25.12
C PHE A 12 6.83 2.02 -24.16
N VAL A 13 5.88 1.17 -24.54
CA VAL A 13 5.52 -0.03 -23.75
C VAL A 13 6.34 -1.20 -24.26
N HIS A 14 7.23 -1.71 -23.41
CA HIS A 14 7.97 -2.93 -23.69
C HIS A 14 7.26 -4.12 -23.04
N ASP A 15 6.65 -4.97 -23.87
CA ASP A 15 6.03 -6.21 -23.42
C ASP A 15 7.12 -7.24 -23.07
N VAL A 16 7.36 -7.41 -21.77
CA VAL A 16 8.40 -8.30 -21.27
C VAL A 16 8.03 -9.76 -21.53
N ALA A 17 6.76 -10.13 -21.41
CA ALA A 17 6.32 -11.51 -21.62
C ALA A 17 6.55 -11.93 -23.08
N ALA A 18 6.18 -11.08 -24.03
CA ALA A 18 6.40 -11.31 -25.45
C ALA A 18 7.91 -11.34 -25.77
N ALA A 19 8.69 -10.40 -25.25
CA ALA A 19 10.13 -10.31 -25.52
C ALA A 19 10.94 -11.48 -24.93
N THR A 20 10.51 -12.05 -23.81
CA THR A 20 11.23 -13.11 -23.10
C THR A 20 10.61 -14.49 -23.28
N ASN A 21 9.52 -14.58 -24.05
CA ASN A 21 8.70 -15.79 -24.21
C ASN A 21 8.38 -16.47 -22.86
N SER A 22 8.15 -15.66 -21.82
CA SER A 22 7.99 -16.11 -20.44
C SER A 22 6.77 -15.44 -19.82
N LEU A 23 5.82 -16.24 -19.34
CA LEU A 23 4.58 -15.75 -18.72
C LEU A 23 4.34 -16.49 -17.41
N LEU A 24 3.86 -15.76 -16.39
CA LEU A 24 3.38 -16.40 -15.17
C LEU A 24 2.15 -17.26 -15.52
N ALA A 25 2.17 -18.53 -15.13
CA ALA A 25 1.06 -19.44 -15.42
C ALA A 25 -0.27 -18.89 -14.84
N ALA A 26 -1.35 -18.99 -15.62
CA ALA A 26 -2.63 -18.39 -15.29
C ALA A 26 -3.20 -18.85 -13.93
N GLN A 27 -2.92 -20.10 -13.54
CA GLN A 27 -3.28 -20.69 -12.25
C GLN A 27 -2.72 -19.94 -11.03
N TYR A 28 -1.66 -19.16 -11.20
CA TYR A 28 -1.07 -18.32 -10.15
C TYR A 28 -1.73 -16.95 -10.04
N THR A 29 -2.79 -16.66 -10.80
CA THR A 29 -3.52 -15.40 -10.68
C THR A 29 -4.53 -15.50 -9.53
N PRO A 30 -4.43 -14.65 -8.48
CA PRO A 30 -5.44 -14.63 -7.43
C PRO A 30 -6.82 -14.28 -7.99
N CYS A 31 -7.89 -14.78 -7.37
CA CYS A 31 -9.25 -14.34 -7.69
C CYS A 31 -9.37 -12.83 -7.48
N GLU A 32 -10.19 -12.18 -8.30
CA GLU A 32 -10.40 -10.73 -8.23
C GLU A 32 -9.07 -9.93 -8.32
N TRP A 33 -8.09 -10.41 -9.09
CA TRP A 33 -6.76 -9.77 -9.16
C TRP A 33 -6.83 -8.26 -9.41
N GLU A 34 -7.76 -7.78 -10.22
CA GLU A 34 -7.93 -6.34 -10.49
C GLU A 34 -8.36 -5.50 -9.26
N HIS A 35 -8.82 -6.16 -8.20
CA HIS A 35 -9.19 -5.55 -6.91
C HIS A 35 -8.14 -5.79 -5.82
N ALA A 36 -7.07 -6.53 -6.10
CA ALA A 36 -5.98 -6.69 -5.16
C ALA A 36 -5.20 -5.37 -5.02
N GLN A 37 -4.84 -5.00 -3.79
CA GLN A 37 -4.16 -3.73 -3.50
C GLN A 37 -2.84 -3.53 -4.30
N HIS A 38 -2.18 -4.61 -4.71
CA HIS A 38 -0.91 -4.60 -5.46
C HIS A 38 -1.09 -4.77 -6.99
N ALA A 39 -2.31 -4.66 -7.51
CA ALA A 39 -2.61 -4.86 -8.93
C ALA A 39 -2.36 -3.61 -9.79
N VAL A 40 -1.55 -2.66 -9.32
CA VAL A 40 -1.26 -1.40 -10.02
C VAL A 40 -0.70 -1.66 -11.43
N GLU A 41 0.21 -2.64 -11.58
CA GLU A 41 0.77 -3.04 -12.88
C GLU A 41 -0.32 -3.28 -13.93
N LEU A 42 -1.37 -4.03 -13.57
CA LEU A 42 -2.51 -4.30 -14.46
C LEU A 42 -3.22 -3.01 -14.89
N TRP A 43 -3.43 -2.08 -13.96
CA TRP A 43 -4.14 -0.84 -14.25
C TRP A 43 -3.31 0.13 -15.10
N LEU A 44 -1.98 0.17 -14.90
CA LEU A 44 -1.09 0.96 -15.74
C LEU A 44 -1.04 0.40 -17.18
N SER A 45 -0.98 -0.92 -17.33
CA SER A 45 -1.06 -1.58 -18.64
C SER A 45 -2.34 -1.21 -19.39
N ARG A 46 -3.50 -1.31 -18.72
CA ARG A 46 -4.81 -0.92 -19.27
C ARG A 46 -4.91 0.55 -19.65
N ALA A 47 -4.38 1.44 -18.80
CA ALA A 47 -4.35 2.87 -19.13
C ALA A 47 -3.50 3.13 -20.38
N LEU A 48 -2.33 2.48 -20.48
CA LEU A 48 -1.41 2.66 -21.60
C LEU A 48 -1.91 2.03 -22.91
N SER A 49 -2.74 1.00 -22.87
CA SER A 49 -3.24 0.34 -24.09
C SER A 49 -4.04 1.29 -24.99
N HIS A 50 -4.69 2.29 -24.40
CA HIS A 50 -5.53 3.28 -25.10
C HIS A 50 -5.03 4.72 -24.94
N SER A 51 -3.88 4.92 -24.28
CA SER A 51 -3.39 6.26 -23.97
C SER A 51 -2.77 6.94 -25.20
N PRO A 52 -3.04 8.23 -25.45
CA PRO A 52 -2.34 9.02 -26.46
C PRO A 52 -0.85 9.23 -26.11
N TRP A 53 -0.43 8.88 -24.89
CA TRP A 53 0.97 8.93 -24.46
C TRP A 53 1.79 7.79 -25.05
N ARG A 54 1.15 6.70 -25.50
CA ARG A 54 1.86 5.54 -26.05
C ARG A 54 2.46 5.85 -27.41
N VAL A 55 3.77 5.64 -27.55
CA VAL A 55 4.48 5.74 -28.84
C VAL A 55 4.84 4.38 -29.40
N ARG A 56 4.93 4.30 -30.74
CA ARG A 56 5.22 3.04 -31.46
C ARG A 56 6.68 2.61 -31.40
N HIS A 57 7.61 3.55 -31.20
CA HIS A 57 9.04 3.28 -31.26
C HIS A 57 9.74 3.76 -29.98
N ALA A 58 10.64 2.93 -29.44
CA ALA A 58 11.44 3.26 -28.28
C ALA A 58 12.30 4.53 -28.49
N SER A 59 12.72 4.80 -29.73
CA SER A 59 13.48 6.00 -30.08
C SER A 59 12.70 7.29 -29.83
N ALA A 60 11.37 7.26 -29.92
CA ALA A 60 10.52 8.43 -29.69
C ALA A 60 10.13 8.61 -28.21
N ALA A 61 10.56 7.71 -27.31
CA ALA A 61 10.08 7.68 -25.94
C ALA A 61 10.86 8.61 -25.00
N ASP A 62 10.15 9.17 -24.04
CA ASP A 62 10.69 9.87 -22.87
C ASP A 62 10.91 8.92 -21.69
N LEU A 63 10.17 7.79 -21.65
CA LEU A 63 10.40 6.65 -20.75
C LEU A 63 9.97 5.32 -21.40
N LEU A 64 10.55 4.22 -20.96
CA LEU A 64 10.14 2.86 -21.32
C LEU A 64 9.37 2.24 -20.15
N PHE A 65 8.10 1.91 -20.32
CA PHE A 65 7.34 1.16 -19.33
C PHE A 65 7.51 -0.34 -19.60
N LEU A 66 8.05 -1.07 -18.63
CA LEU A 66 8.18 -2.52 -18.73
C LEU A 66 6.86 -3.15 -18.27
N ASP A 67 6.13 -3.75 -19.20
CA ASP A 67 4.79 -4.28 -18.98
C ASP A 67 4.78 -5.82 -19.00
N SER A 68 3.69 -6.42 -18.53
CA SER A 68 3.44 -7.87 -18.58
C SER A 68 4.51 -8.73 -17.89
N HIS A 69 5.24 -8.17 -16.92
CA HIS A 69 6.20 -8.93 -16.12
C HIS A 69 5.52 -9.69 -14.96
N HIS A 70 4.32 -9.29 -14.55
CA HIS A 70 3.47 -9.95 -13.54
C HIS A 70 4.15 -10.18 -12.20
N PHE A 71 5.04 -9.26 -11.79
CA PHE A 71 5.83 -9.46 -10.57
C PHE A 71 4.91 -9.37 -9.35
N SER A 72 4.09 -8.32 -9.24
CA SER A 72 3.18 -8.16 -8.10
C SER A 72 2.15 -9.29 -8.01
N ARG A 73 1.70 -9.80 -9.16
CA ARG A 73 0.80 -10.96 -9.26
C ARG A 73 1.46 -12.22 -8.69
N TRP A 74 2.67 -12.54 -9.16
CA TRP A 74 3.46 -13.66 -8.66
C TRP A 74 3.62 -13.59 -7.14
N CYS A 75 4.02 -12.43 -6.63
CA CYS A 75 4.22 -12.21 -5.20
C CYS A 75 2.95 -12.45 -4.37
N THR A 76 1.82 -11.92 -4.84
CA THR A 76 0.54 -12.06 -4.14
C THR A 76 0.06 -13.51 -4.14
N ALA A 77 0.29 -14.24 -5.23
CA ALA A 77 -0.01 -15.66 -5.33
C ALA A 77 0.72 -16.49 -4.27
N SER A 78 2.02 -16.22 -4.08
CA SER A 78 2.86 -16.87 -3.06
C SER A 78 2.27 -16.73 -1.66
N ARG A 79 1.85 -15.52 -1.30
CA ARG A 79 1.26 -15.23 0.01
C ARG A 79 -0.07 -15.94 0.22
N THR A 80 -0.98 -15.87 -0.75
CA THR A 80 -2.32 -16.47 -0.62
C THR A 80 -2.25 -17.99 -0.44
N LEU A 81 -1.36 -18.68 -1.16
CA LEU A 81 -1.18 -20.12 -0.96
C LEU A 81 -0.51 -20.43 0.38
N ALA A 82 0.50 -19.66 0.79
CA ALA A 82 1.13 -19.84 2.10
C ALA A 82 0.10 -19.69 3.24
N SER A 83 -0.70 -18.62 3.21
CA SER A 83 -1.77 -18.40 4.19
C SER A 83 -2.80 -19.54 4.22
N ARG A 84 -3.21 -20.07 3.06
CA ARG A 84 -4.13 -21.21 2.98
C ARG A 84 -3.53 -22.52 3.50
N HIS A 85 -2.26 -22.79 3.18
CA HIS A 85 -1.53 -23.96 3.66
C HIS A 85 -1.38 -23.92 5.19
N PHE A 86 -0.99 -22.77 5.74
CA PHE A 86 -0.91 -22.57 7.19
C PHE A 86 -2.27 -22.69 7.90
N ALA A 87 -3.37 -22.25 7.28
CA ALA A 87 -4.70 -22.34 7.86
C ALA A 87 -5.25 -23.78 7.91
N ARG A 88 -4.78 -24.68 7.04
CA ARG A 88 -5.25 -26.08 7.00
C ARG A 88 -4.49 -27.00 7.95
N GLY A 89 -3.34 -26.58 8.48
CA GLY A 89 -2.52 -27.41 9.37
C GLY A 89 -1.83 -28.60 8.67
N ASP A 90 -2.00 -28.73 7.35
CA ASP A 90 -1.43 -29.81 6.55
C ASP A 90 -0.03 -29.44 6.07
N ALA A 91 1.01 -29.69 6.87
CA ALA A 91 2.41 -29.45 6.47
C ALA A 91 2.85 -30.27 5.23
N HIS A 92 2.08 -31.29 4.84
CA HIS A 92 2.42 -32.23 3.77
C HIS A 92 1.46 -32.23 2.57
N ALA A 93 0.32 -31.52 2.64
CA ALA A 93 -0.56 -31.40 1.49
C ALA A 93 -0.07 -30.29 0.57
N ALA A 94 0.29 -30.65 -0.67
CA ALA A 94 0.44 -29.67 -1.73
C ALA A 94 -0.85 -28.83 -1.78
N PRO A 95 -0.77 -27.48 -1.80
CA PRO A 95 -1.96 -26.65 -1.85
C PRO A 95 -2.81 -27.11 -3.03
N SER A 96 -4.04 -27.58 -2.78
CA SER A 96 -4.95 -27.85 -3.89
C SER A 96 -5.23 -26.52 -4.58
N GLU A 97 -4.57 -26.31 -5.71
CA GLU A 97 -4.69 -25.16 -6.61
C GLU A 97 -6.05 -25.22 -7.29
N ARG A 98 -7.17 -25.18 -6.54
CA ARG A 98 -8.43 -24.81 -7.15
C ARG A 98 -8.28 -23.36 -7.57
N ALA A 99 -7.98 -23.22 -8.86
CA ALA A 99 -8.08 -21.98 -9.60
C ALA A 99 -9.47 -21.38 -9.33
N CYS A 100 -9.63 -20.10 -9.62
CA CYS A 100 -10.96 -19.51 -9.69
C CYS A 100 -11.65 -20.10 -10.92
N GLU A 101 -12.05 -21.38 -10.88
CA GLU A 101 -12.67 -22.13 -11.98
C GLU A 101 -13.98 -21.48 -12.44
N HIS A 102 -14.54 -20.57 -11.64
CA HIS A 102 -15.77 -19.83 -11.93
C HIS A 102 -15.57 -18.32 -12.14
N ALA A 103 -14.38 -17.78 -11.92
CA ALA A 103 -14.12 -16.40 -12.32
C ALA A 103 -13.68 -16.46 -13.78
N ALA A 104 -14.54 -16.01 -14.70
CA ALA A 104 -14.11 -15.70 -16.06
C ALA A 104 -12.73 -15.02 -15.97
N LEU A 105 -11.72 -15.61 -16.60
CA LEU A 105 -10.44 -14.94 -16.78
C LEU A 105 -10.78 -13.51 -17.21
N PRO A 106 -10.14 -12.48 -16.62
CA PRO A 106 -10.42 -11.12 -17.04
C PRO A 106 -10.41 -11.09 -18.56
N SER A 107 -11.43 -10.50 -19.19
CA SER A 107 -11.62 -10.49 -20.66
C SER A 107 -10.38 -10.04 -21.43
N ASP A 108 -9.45 -9.39 -20.73
CA ASP A 108 -8.21 -8.82 -21.22
C ASP A 108 -6.98 -9.67 -20.85
N ALA A 109 -7.16 -10.93 -20.43
CA ALA A 109 -6.05 -11.87 -20.31
C ALA A 109 -5.45 -12.02 -21.71
N LEU A 110 -4.32 -11.35 -21.93
CA LEU A 110 -3.58 -11.44 -23.19
C LEU A 110 -3.43 -12.93 -23.53
N PRO A 111 -3.84 -13.36 -24.74
CA PRO A 111 -3.68 -14.74 -25.14
C PRO A 111 -2.21 -15.11 -24.95
N SER A 112 -1.98 -16.18 -24.18
CA SER A 112 -0.62 -16.64 -23.91
C SER A 112 0.07 -16.84 -25.26
N PRO A 113 1.27 -16.27 -25.49
CA PRO A 113 2.00 -16.50 -26.73
C PRO A 113 2.12 -18.01 -26.94
N ARG A 114 1.77 -18.51 -28.13
CA ARG A 114 1.92 -19.94 -28.45
C ARG A 114 3.40 -20.30 -28.22
N GLY A 115 3.67 -21.21 -27.28
CA GLY A 115 5.03 -21.62 -26.92
C GLY A 115 5.70 -20.83 -25.78
N ALA A 116 4.99 -19.96 -25.07
CA ALA A 116 5.53 -19.32 -23.87
C ALA A 116 5.93 -20.35 -22.82
N THR A 117 7.15 -20.23 -22.29
CA THR A 117 7.61 -21.09 -21.20
C THR A 117 6.89 -20.65 -19.92
N PRO A 118 6.06 -21.52 -19.30
CA PRO A 118 5.36 -21.15 -18.08
C PRO A 118 6.39 -20.94 -16.96
N LEU A 119 6.39 -19.76 -16.37
CA LEU A 119 7.21 -19.47 -15.20
C LEU A 119 6.61 -20.18 -13.99
N ARG A 120 7.40 -21.09 -13.41
CA ARG A 120 7.11 -21.73 -12.13
C ARG A 120 7.28 -20.73 -11.00
N ARG A 121 6.60 -20.98 -9.89
CA ARG A 121 6.57 -20.07 -8.73
C ARG A 121 7.76 -20.21 -7.78
N ASP A 122 8.97 -20.36 -8.33
CA ASP A 122 10.21 -20.57 -7.59
C ASP A 122 11.19 -19.38 -7.75
N GLU A 123 12.13 -19.23 -6.79
CA GLU A 123 13.12 -18.15 -6.81
C GLU A 123 14.00 -18.14 -8.06
N LYS A 124 14.29 -19.31 -8.65
CA LYS A 124 15.12 -19.43 -9.85
C LYS A 124 14.38 -18.86 -11.06
N SER A 125 13.11 -19.20 -11.25
CA SER A 125 12.23 -18.64 -12.26
C SER A 125 12.08 -17.13 -12.08
N LYS A 126 11.94 -16.67 -10.82
CA LYS A 126 11.81 -15.24 -10.48
C LYS A 126 13.06 -14.44 -10.87
N ARG A 127 14.24 -14.99 -10.58
CA ARG A 127 15.54 -14.42 -10.98
C ARG A 127 15.74 -14.42 -12.49
N ARG A 128 15.36 -15.51 -13.18
CA ARG A 128 15.45 -15.61 -14.65
C ARG A 128 14.59 -14.56 -15.34
N LEU A 129 13.32 -14.41 -14.93
CA LEU A 129 12.44 -13.39 -15.49
C LEU A 129 13.03 -12.00 -15.33
N TRP A 130 13.55 -11.66 -14.15
CA TRP A 130 14.18 -10.37 -13.96
C TRP A 130 15.42 -10.16 -14.80
N ALA A 131 16.32 -11.14 -14.84
CA ALA A 131 17.53 -11.05 -15.65
C ALA A 131 17.16 -10.81 -17.11
N ALA A 132 16.15 -11.52 -17.62
CA ALA A 132 15.63 -11.34 -18.96
C ALA A 132 14.99 -9.95 -19.15
N MET A 133 14.19 -9.48 -18.19
CA MET A 133 13.58 -8.15 -18.22
C MET A 133 14.63 -7.04 -18.24
N VAL A 134 15.64 -7.10 -17.37
CA VAL A 134 16.68 -6.08 -17.26
C VAL A 134 17.64 -6.13 -18.44
N ALA A 135 18.07 -7.32 -18.89
CA ALA A 135 18.97 -7.45 -20.03
C ALA A 135 18.26 -7.09 -21.35
N GLY A 136 17.07 -7.65 -21.57
CA GLY A 136 16.29 -7.44 -22.80
C GLY A 136 15.89 -5.98 -23.01
N SER A 137 15.55 -5.26 -21.92
CA SER A 137 15.22 -3.84 -22.00
C SER A 137 16.44 -2.90 -22.00
N ALA A 138 17.63 -3.37 -21.58
CA ALA A 138 18.82 -2.52 -21.52
C ALA A 138 19.23 -2.01 -22.90
N ALA A 139 19.17 -2.87 -23.93
CA ALA A 139 19.49 -2.48 -25.31
C ALA A 139 18.55 -1.37 -25.83
N LEU A 140 17.30 -1.34 -25.35
CA LEU A 140 16.31 -0.32 -25.72
C LEU A 140 16.56 1.02 -25.01
N GLY A 141 16.98 1.00 -23.74
CA GLY A 141 17.24 2.21 -22.93
C GLY A 141 18.62 2.85 -23.17
N GLN A 142 19.67 2.04 -23.38
CA GLN A 142 21.07 2.50 -23.42
C GLN A 142 21.38 3.42 -24.59
N ARG A 143 20.73 3.24 -25.74
CA ARG A 143 21.00 4.02 -26.96
C ARG A 143 20.67 5.52 -26.81
N ARG A 144 19.88 5.92 -25.81
CA ARG A 144 19.46 7.33 -25.61
C ARG A 144 19.39 7.80 -24.16
N GLY A 145 19.79 6.97 -23.19
CA GLY A 145 19.65 7.32 -21.76
C GLY A 145 18.20 7.51 -21.34
N VAL A 146 17.28 6.77 -21.96
CA VAL A 146 15.86 6.83 -21.64
C VAL A 146 15.61 5.90 -20.45
N PRO A 147 15.07 6.40 -19.32
CA PRO A 147 14.86 5.58 -18.14
C PRO A 147 13.76 4.53 -18.38
N ARG A 148 13.96 3.39 -17.74
CA ARG A 148 13.03 2.26 -17.73
C ARG A 148 12.22 2.30 -16.45
N VAL A 149 10.90 2.12 -16.53
CA VAL A 149 10.00 2.20 -15.39
C VAL A 149 9.40 0.82 -15.14
N VAL A 150 9.41 0.38 -13.88
CA VAL A 150 8.84 -0.90 -13.45
C VAL A 150 7.89 -0.67 -12.28
N ALA A 151 6.69 -1.23 -12.38
CA ALA A 151 5.73 -1.25 -11.28
C ALA A 151 6.07 -2.36 -10.28
N LEU A 152 6.59 -1.98 -9.10
CA LEU A 152 6.94 -2.92 -8.03
C LEU A 152 6.28 -2.51 -6.72
N THR A 153 4.99 -2.75 -6.60
CA THR A 153 4.17 -2.17 -5.53
C THR A 153 4.13 -2.99 -4.24
N SER A 154 5.16 -3.77 -3.91
CA SER A 154 5.13 -4.57 -2.67
C SER A 154 6.52 -4.73 -2.06
N LYS A 155 6.76 -4.10 -0.91
CA LYS A 155 7.93 -4.40 -0.06
C LYS A 155 7.91 -5.82 0.51
N GLU A 156 6.73 -6.43 0.65
CA GLU A 156 6.59 -7.86 1.02
C GLU A 156 7.08 -8.80 -0.08
N CYS A 157 7.26 -8.29 -1.29
CA CYS A 157 7.94 -8.97 -2.36
C CYS A 157 9.30 -8.33 -2.60
N PRO A 158 10.29 -8.64 -1.76
CA PRO A 158 11.62 -8.12 -1.97
C PRO A 158 12.07 -8.51 -3.37
N ARG A 159 12.69 -7.54 -4.04
CA ARG A 159 13.27 -7.71 -5.37
C ARG A 159 14.09 -9.01 -5.38
N PRO A 160 14.08 -9.80 -6.45
CA PRO A 160 14.70 -11.13 -6.47
C PRO A 160 16.24 -11.19 -6.28
N PHE A 161 16.93 -10.13 -5.81
CA PHE A 161 18.40 -10.03 -5.79
C PHE A 161 18.94 -9.31 -4.56
N GLY A 162 20.09 -9.77 -4.08
CA GLY A 162 21.15 -8.90 -3.57
C GLY A 162 22.00 -8.44 -4.76
N GLY A 163 22.28 -7.14 -4.86
CA GLY A 163 23.07 -6.57 -5.96
C GLY A 163 22.74 -5.10 -6.24
N ALA A 164 23.63 -4.42 -6.97
CA ALA A 164 23.38 -3.06 -7.46
C ALA A 164 22.27 -3.06 -8.52
N LEU A 165 21.38 -2.09 -8.45
CA LEU A 165 20.33 -1.91 -9.45
C LEU A 165 20.89 -1.12 -10.63
N PRO A 166 20.42 -1.38 -11.87
CA PRO A 166 20.72 -0.50 -12.99
C PRO A 166 20.31 0.93 -12.65
N ALA A 167 21.21 1.88 -12.87
CA ALA A 167 20.99 3.29 -12.55
C ALA A 167 19.83 3.90 -13.34
N ASP A 168 19.56 3.38 -14.55
CA ASP A 168 18.51 3.83 -15.47
C ASP A 168 17.14 3.19 -15.22
N LEU A 169 17.00 2.35 -14.19
CA LEU A 169 15.73 1.76 -13.79
C LEU A 169 15.07 2.63 -12.71
N LEU A 170 13.82 3.02 -12.91
CA LEU A 170 12.96 3.73 -11.98
C LEU A 170 11.86 2.78 -11.49
N PHE A 171 11.61 2.79 -10.18
CA PHE A 171 10.54 2.00 -9.60
C PHE A 171 9.33 2.85 -9.28
N LEU A 172 8.17 2.19 -9.36
CA LEU A 172 6.92 2.67 -8.80
C LEU A 172 6.60 1.84 -7.53
N PRO A 173 7.30 2.07 -6.40
CA PRO A 173 7.10 1.27 -5.19
C PRO A 173 5.89 1.71 -4.38
N ASP A 174 5.48 0.84 -3.44
CA ASP A 174 4.52 1.18 -2.40
C ASP A 174 5.19 1.78 -1.15
N SER A 175 6.52 1.84 -1.07
CA SER A 175 7.23 2.43 0.06
C SER A 175 8.69 2.72 -0.29
N ALA A 176 9.33 3.63 0.45
CA ALA A 176 10.78 3.89 0.42
C ALA A 176 11.35 4.08 -1.00
N ALA A 177 11.05 5.23 -1.62
CA ALA A 177 11.54 5.58 -2.94
C ALA A 177 13.04 5.99 -2.91
N ARG A 178 13.83 5.50 -3.88
CA ARG A 178 15.12 6.14 -4.22
C ARG A 178 14.86 7.54 -4.78
N ALA A 179 15.92 8.33 -4.99
CA ALA A 179 15.84 9.72 -5.43
C ALA A 179 14.91 10.00 -6.63
N PHE A 180 14.68 9.02 -7.50
CA PHE A 180 13.81 9.12 -8.67
C PHE A 180 12.62 8.14 -8.67
N ASP A 181 12.52 7.24 -7.70
CA ASP A 181 11.38 6.34 -7.61
C ASP A 181 10.12 7.12 -7.18
N GLN A 182 8.94 6.68 -7.62
CA GLN A 182 7.68 7.36 -7.32
C GLN A 182 6.75 6.48 -6.48
N ILE A 183 6.41 6.96 -5.28
CA ILE A 183 5.47 6.27 -4.41
C ILE A 183 4.12 6.20 -5.11
N THR A 184 3.63 4.98 -5.23
CA THR A 184 2.40 4.69 -5.94
C THR A 184 1.32 4.28 -4.95
N PRO A 185 0.12 4.90 -5.01
CA PRO A 185 -0.98 4.46 -4.18
C PRO A 185 -1.38 3.02 -4.50
N TYR A 186 -1.89 2.34 -3.48
CA TYR A 186 -2.50 1.03 -3.65
C TYR A 186 -3.83 1.12 -4.41
N VAL A 187 -4.22 0.01 -5.03
CA VAL A 187 -5.45 -0.09 -5.82
C VAL A 187 -6.70 0.04 -4.96
N VAL A 188 -7.54 1.01 -5.32
CA VAL A 188 -8.95 1.14 -4.91
C VAL A 188 -9.81 1.11 -6.17
N SER A 189 -10.32 -0.06 -6.53
CA SER A 189 -11.14 -0.27 -7.74
C SER A 189 -12.59 -0.67 -7.46
N ARG A 190 -12.97 -0.77 -6.18
CA ARG A 190 -14.31 -1.15 -5.73
C ARG A 190 -14.60 -0.61 -4.32
N PRO A 191 -15.88 -0.58 -3.89
CA PRO A 191 -17.10 -0.82 -4.68
C PRO A 191 -17.36 0.28 -5.71
N ALA A 192 -18.29 0.07 -6.64
CA ALA A 192 -18.61 1.02 -7.72
C ALA A 192 -18.88 2.43 -7.19
N TRP A 193 -19.61 2.56 -6.08
CA TRP A 193 -19.91 3.85 -5.48
C TRP A 193 -18.68 4.58 -4.92
N LEU A 194 -17.66 3.83 -4.47
CA LEU A 194 -16.40 4.39 -3.96
C LEU A 194 -15.49 4.86 -5.08
N VAL A 195 -15.64 4.30 -6.27
CA VAL A 195 -14.85 4.69 -7.45
C VAL A 195 -15.64 5.53 -8.46
N GLY A 196 -16.88 5.92 -8.18
CA GLY A 196 -17.66 6.84 -9.01
C GLY A 196 -18.41 6.17 -10.16
N GLY A 197 -18.65 4.86 -10.08
CA GLY A 197 -19.57 4.12 -10.95
C GLY A 197 -21.00 4.01 -10.40
N ALA A 198 -21.27 4.49 -9.19
CA ALA A 198 -22.59 4.54 -8.57
C ALA A 198 -22.67 5.67 -7.54
N ALA A 199 -23.88 6.02 -7.08
CA ALA A 199 -24.07 6.95 -5.98
C ALA A 199 -23.57 6.35 -4.65
N PRO A 200 -22.87 7.14 -3.80
CA PRO A 200 -22.48 6.68 -2.47
C PRO A 200 -23.71 6.39 -1.60
N PRO A 201 -23.62 5.41 -0.67
CA PRO A 201 -24.64 5.23 0.35
C PRO A 201 -24.86 6.51 1.15
N SER A 202 -26.08 6.72 1.64
CA SER A 202 -26.37 7.85 2.53
C SER A 202 -25.49 7.76 3.78
N ALA A 203 -24.76 8.84 4.05
CA ALA A 203 -23.97 8.97 5.27
C ALA A 203 -24.75 9.82 6.29
N PRO A 204 -24.64 9.54 7.60
CA PRO A 204 -25.27 10.37 8.63
C PRO A 204 -24.86 11.84 8.51
N ALA A 205 -25.74 12.75 8.93
CA ALA A 205 -25.41 14.17 9.08
C ALA A 205 -24.19 14.37 9.99
N TRP A 206 -23.40 15.42 9.77
CA TRP A 206 -22.13 15.65 10.48
C TRP A 206 -22.25 15.53 12.01
N ALA A 207 -23.29 16.14 12.58
CA ALA A 207 -23.57 16.10 14.01
C ALA A 207 -23.78 14.66 14.54
N ALA A 208 -24.43 13.79 13.76
CA ALA A 208 -24.73 12.40 14.13
C ALA A 208 -23.56 11.43 13.91
N ARG A 209 -22.52 11.84 13.18
CA ARG A 209 -21.35 10.99 12.94
C ARG A 209 -20.51 10.81 14.21
N ARG A 210 -19.99 9.60 14.39
CA ARG A 210 -18.97 9.28 15.38
C ARG A 210 -17.68 10.05 15.07
N LEU A 211 -16.86 10.33 16.08
CA LEU A 211 -15.69 11.19 15.91
C LEU A 211 -14.62 10.55 15.00
N LEU A 212 -14.04 9.42 15.39
CA LEU A 212 -12.83 8.89 14.73
C LEU A 212 -12.94 7.40 14.43
N PHE A 213 -12.63 7.02 13.19
CA PHE A 213 -12.43 5.63 12.77
C PHE A 213 -10.94 5.33 12.63
N PHE A 214 -10.46 4.33 13.33
CA PHE A 214 -9.10 3.79 13.20
C PHE A 214 -9.17 2.29 13.00
N SER A 215 -8.72 1.80 11.84
CA SER A 215 -8.76 0.38 11.54
C SER A 215 -7.58 -0.11 10.70
N GLY A 216 -7.21 -1.37 10.89
CA GLY A 216 -6.27 -2.09 10.05
C GLY A 216 -5.22 -2.89 10.82
N HIS A 217 -4.17 -3.29 10.11
CA HIS A 217 -3.06 -4.03 10.69
C HIS A 217 -2.35 -3.21 11.77
N VAL A 218 -2.21 -3.78 12.96
CA VAL A 218 -1.28 -3.27 13.99
C VAL A 218 -0.03 -4.14 13.90
N PRO A 219 1.13 -3.60 13.50
CA PRO A 219 2.36 -4.39 13.38
C PRO A 219 2.80 -5.00 14.70
N LYS A 220 3.71 -5.99 14.61
CA LYS A 220 4.39 -6.50 15.80
C LYS A 220 5.14 -5.36 16.48
N LEU A 221 5.10 -5.29 17.82
CA LEU A 221 5.63 -4.16 18.59
C LEU A 221 7.13 -3.91 18.37
N HIS A 222 7.89 -4.96 18.08
CA HIS A 222 9.32 -4.85 17.81
C HIS A 222 9.66 -4.34 16.40
N ILE A 223 8.67 -4.26 15.50
CA ILE A 223 8.80 -3.73 14.13
C ILE A 223 8.41 -2.25 14.13
N ALA A 224 7.18 -1.92 14.54
CA ALA A 224 6.66 -0.56 14.55
C ALA A 224 5.57 -0.40 15.63
N PRO A 225 5.85 0.29 16.76
CA PRO A 225 4.91 0.39 17.88
C PRO A 225 3.81 1.45 17.68
N LEU A 226 3.98 2.40 16.76
CA LEU A 226 3.12 3.59 16.62
C LEU A 226 1.62 3.27 16.54
N ARG A 227 1.21 2.31 15.69
CA ARG A 227 -0.23 1.96 15.56
C ARG A 227 -0.80 1.35 16.84
N PHE A 228 0.01 0.62 17.59
CA PHE A 228 -0.39 0.09 18.89
C PHE A 228 -0.51 1.20 19.94
N GLU A 229 0.44 2.13 19.99
CA GLU A 229 0.41 3.28 20.92
C GLU A 229 -0.82 4.16 20.67
N ILE A 230 -1.16 4.39 19.40
CA ILE A 230 -2.40 5.03 18.98
C ILE A 230 -3.61 4.20 19.43
N TRP A 231 -3.67 2.92 19.08
CA TRP A 231 -4.79 2.03 19.43
C TRP A 231 -5.05 2.03 20.94
N ARG A 232 -3.98 1.94 21.75
CA ARG A 232 -4.05 1.94 23.21
C ARG A 232 -4.71 3.19 23.78
N GLN A 233 -4.51 4.35 23.18
CA GLN A 233 -5.15 5.60 23.62
C GLN A 233 -6.59 5.73 23.12
N LEU A 234 -6.94 5.05 22.01
CA LEU A 234 -8.25 5.15 21.37
C LEU A 234 -9.25 4.09 21.85
N ARG A 235 -8.77 2.97 22.39
CA ARG A 235 -9.65 1.89 22.86
C ARG A 235 -10.58 2.40 23.96
N GLY A 236 -11.86 2.07 23.87
CA GLY A 236 -12.87 2.48 24.84
C GLY A 236 -13.25 3.97 24.81
N VAL A 237 -12.65 4.81 23.96
CA VAL A 237 -13.00 6.23 23.89
C VAL A 237 -14.38 6.42 23.23
N PRO A 238 -15.33 7.11 23.90
CA PRO A 238 -16.66 7.36 23.33
C PRO A 238 -16.59 8.09 21.98
N GLY A 239 -17.38 7.61 21.02
CA GLY A 239 -17.40 8.14 19.66
C GLY A 239 -16.21 7.73 18.80
N VAL A 240 -15.30 6.89 19.28
CA VAL A 240 -14.19 6.33 18.49
C VAL A 240 -14.45 4.86 18.16
N THR A 241 -14.10 4.44 16.95
CA THR A 241 -14.02 3.02 16.57
C THR A 241 -12.56 2.68 16.31
N ALA A 242 -11.97 1.83 17.16
CA ALA A 242 -10.59 1.36 17.02
C ALA A 242 -10.56 -0.16 16.83
N LEU A 243 -10.39 -0.61 15.59
CA LEU A 243 -10.45 -2.02 15.21
C LEU A 243 -9.11 -2.51 14.65
N SER A 244 -8.77 -3.77 14.92
CA SER A 244 -7.66 -4.41 14.24
C SER A 244 -7.90 -5.90 14.08
N SER A 245 -7.84 -6.37 12.84
CA SER A 245 -7.93 -7.80 12.53
C SER A 245 -6.70 -8.58 12.95
N THR A 246 -5.59 -7.91 13.31
CA THR A 246 -4.33 -8.59 13.61
C THR A 246 -3.85 -8.38 15.04
N ILE A 247 -4.44 -7.47 15.83
CA ILE A 247 -3.90 -7.10 17.14
C ILE A 247 -3.76 -8.27 18.11
N GLY A 248 -4.68 -9.25 18.08
CA GLY A 248 -4.53 -10.48 18.86
C GLY A 248 -3.24 -11.20 18.48
N CYS A 249 -3.06 -11.47 17.19
CA CYS A 249 -1.90 -12.17 16.66
C CYS A 249 -0.57 -11.41 16.80
N THR A 250 -0.54 -10.11 16.47
CA THR A 250 0.70 -9.33 16.34
C THR A 250 1.13 -8.69 17.64
N VAL A 251 0.19 -8.42 18.53
CA VAL A 251 0.41 -7.75 19.81
C VAL A 251 0.11 -8.72 20.94
N GLY A 252 -1.06 -9.35 20.96
CA GLY A 252 -1.46 -10.29 22.02
C GLY A 252 -0.54 -11.50 22.19
N ALA A 253 0.13 -11.95 21.13
CA ALA A 253 1.16 -12.98 21.23
C ALA A 253 2.32 -12.61 22.17
N TYR A 254 2.61 -11.31 22.36
CA TYR A 254 3.65 -10.88 23.29
C TYR A 254 3.22 -10.90 24.77
N ALA A 255 1.98 -11.30 25.09
CA ALA A 255 1.56 -11.48 26.49
C ALA A 255 2.41 -12.52 27.24
N LEU A 256 2.98 -13.51 26.54
CA LEU A 256 3.92 -14.46 27.15
C LEU A 256 5.18 -13.79 27.70
N CYS A 257 5.56 -12.62 27.18
CA CYS A 257 6.79 -11.92 27.57
C CYS A 257 6.76 -11.43 29.02
N ALA A 258 5.60 -11.55 29.69
CA ALA A 258 5.49 -11.37 31.14
C ALA A 258 6.23 -12.46 31.94
N ASP A 259 6.58 -13.60 31.32
CA ASP A 259 7.27 -14.72 31.98
C ASP A 259 8.44 -15.24 31.11
N ALA A 260 9.66 -15.12 31.63
CA ALA A 260 10.87 -15.56 30.94
C ALA A 260 10.94 -17.09 30.75
N ALA A 261 10.38 -17.89 31.66
CA ALA A 261 10.32 -19.33 31.52
C ALA A 261 9.43 -19.73 30.33
N ARG A 262 8.31 -19.03 30.16
CA ARG A 262 7.41 -19.21 29.02
C ARG A 262 8.06 -18.80 27.70
N VAL A 263 8.89 -17.75 27.68
CA VAL A 263 9.67 -17.40 26.47
C VAL A 263 10.54 -18.58 26.04
N ALA A 264 11.23 -19.24 26.97
CA ALA A 264 12.08 -20.38 26.66
C ALA A 264 11.28 -21.60 26.19
N ALA A 265 10.15 -21.90 26.84
CA ALA A 265 9.33 -23.06 26.55
C ALA A 265 8.46 -22.93 25.29
N GLU A 266 7.92 -21.73 25.01
CA GLU A 266 6.86 -21.51 24.02
C GLU A 266 7.34 -20.77 22.77
N TYR A 267 8.64 -20.52 22.58
CA TYR A 267 9.12 -19.68 21.47
C TYR A 267 8.71 -20.17 20.08
N ALA A 268 8.59 -21.49 19.90
CA ALA A 268 8.21 -22.09 18.63
C ALA A 268 6.71 -21.94 18.34
N THR A 269 5.88 -21.79 19.38
CA THR A 269 4.42 -21.86 19.29
C THR A 269 3.70 -20.60 19.75
N PHE A 270 4.42 -19.55 20.15
CA PHE A 270 3.78 -18.45 20.84
C PHE A 270 2.71 -17.66 20.08
N CYS A 271 2.74 -17.71 18.76
CA CYS A 271 1.71 -17.13 17.91
C CYS A 271 0.51 -18.05 17.70
N HIS A 272 0.56 -19.32 18.09
CA HIS A 272 -0.45 -20.31 17.73
C HIS A 272 -1.83 -19.96 18.27
N ALA A 273 -1.96 -19.79 19.58
CA ALA A 273 -3.22 -19.43 20.21
C ALA A 273 -3.81 -18.10 19.70
N PRO A 274 -3.04 -17.00 19.64
CA PRO A 274 -3.60 -15.70 19.23
C PRO A 274 -3.78 -15.51 17.71
N CYS A 275 -3.05 -16.25 16.88
CA CYS A 275 -3.14 -16.15 15.41
C CYS A 275 -3.98 -17.25 14.78
N GLY A 276 -4.26 -18.36 15.49
CA GLY A 276 -4.84 -19.56 14.89
C GLY A 276 -3.93 -20.24 13.87
N VAL A 277 -2.63 -19.91 13.85
CA VAL A 277 -1.67 -20.39 12.86
C VAL A 277 -0.54 -21.16 13.54
N ARG A 278 -0.30 -22.40 13.11
CA ARG A 278 0.76 -23.28 13.64
C ARG A 278 2.15 -23.03 13.02
N ALA A 279 2.55 -21.77 12.91
CA ALA A 279 3.85 -21.39 12.35
C ALA A 279 4.75 -20.71 13.39
N PRO A 280 6.07 -21.00 13.39
CA PRO A 280 7.01 -20.34 14.29
C PRO A 280 7.12 -18.85 13.97
N CYS A 281 6.89 -18.02 14.98
CA CYS A 281 6.99 -16.56 14.88
C CYS A 281 8.36 -16.00 15.28
N ALA A 282 9.23 -16.85 15.83
CA ALA A 282 10.62 -16.57 16.17
C ALA A 282 11.48 -17.78 15.81
N SER A 283 12.72 -17.52 15.38
CA SER A 283 13.66 -18.58 14.99
C SER A 283 14.31 -19.31 16.18
N SER A 284 14.28 -18.71 17.38
CA SER A 284 14.84 -19.27 18.61
C SER A 284 14.26 -18.57 19.84
N ALA A 285 14.43 -19.18 21.02
CA ALA A 285 14.11 -18.55 22.31
C ALA A 285 14.88 -17.25 22.52
N ALA A 286 16.16 -17.20 22.14
CA ALA A 286 16.97 -15.99 22.22
C ALA A 286 16.44 -14.87 21.31
N ALA A 287 16.00 -15.22 20.09
CA ALA A 287 15.37 -14.26 19.18
C ALA A 287 14.04 -13.73 19.74
N LEU A 288 13.21 -14.61 20.33
CA LEU A 288 11.97 -14.18 20.98
C LEU A 288 12.24 -13.30 22.21
N ALA A 289 13.21 -13.65 23.05
CA ALA A 289 13.61 -12.82 24.19
C ALA A 289 14.06 -11.41 23.73
N ALA A 290 14.79 -11.31 22.63
CA ALA A 290 15.15 -10.02 22.03
C ALA A 290 13.92 -9.24 21.54
N GLN A 291 12.95 -9.91 20.93
CA GLN A 291 11.67 -9.28 20.55
C GLN A 291 10.89 -8.83 21.78
N CYS A 292 10.80 -9.64 22.83
CA CYS A 292 10.15 -9.33 24.11
C CYS A 292 10.76 -8.08 24.77
N ARG A 293 12.09 -7.97 24.81
CA ARG A 293 12.75 -6.76 25.33
C ARG A 293 12.36 -5.49 24.57
N ARG A 294 12.18 -5.57 23.25
CA ARG A 294 11.73 -4.43 22.44
C ARG A 294 10.24 -4.15 22.65
N ALA A 295 9.42 -5.19 22.68
CA ALA A 295 7.97 -5.11 22.87
C ALA A 295 7.60 -4.56 24.26
N GLY A 296 8.33 -4.97 25.30
CA GLY A 296 8.12 -4.50 26.68
C GLY A 296 8.35 -3.00 26.87
N ARG A 297 9.10 -2.34 25.99
CA ARG A 297 9.21 -0.86 25.99
C ARG A 297 7.93 -0.17 25.50
N ALA A 298 7.14 -0.83 24.66
CA ALA A 298 5.92 -0.28 24.10
C ALA A 298 4.68 -0.67 24.91
N ALA A 299 4.69 -1.82 25.57
CA ALA A 299 3.56 -2.38 26.30
C ALA A 299 3.98 -2.96 27.66
N ASN A 300 3.26 -2.56 28.72
CA ASN A 300 3.36 -3.22 30.02
C ASN A 300 2.47 -4.47 30.04
N TRP A 301 3.06 -5.63 29.76
CA TRP A 301 2.32 -6.91 29.71
C TRP A 301 1.87 -7.41 31.07
N SER A 302 2.40 -6.85 32.16
CA SER A 302 1.93 -7.12 33.52
C SER A 302 0.61 -6.42 33.84
N ASP A 303 0.12 -5.53 32.98
CA ASP A 303 -1.21 -4.92 33.10
C ASP A 303 -2.31 -5.89 32.61
N PRO A 304 -3.13 -6.46 33.51
CA PRO A 304 -4.18 -7.40 33.13
C PRO A 304 -5.27 -6.77 32.26
N SER A 305 -5.48 -5.45 32.38
CA SER A 305 -6.47 -4.72 31.59
C SER A 305 -6.07 -4.68 30.11
N LEU A 306 -4.79 -4.44 29.83
CA LEU A 306 -4.24 -4.43 28.47
C LEU A 306 -4.40 -5.80 27.80
N ALA A 307 -4.05 -6.88 28.49
CA ALA A 307 -4.15 -8.23 27.95
C ALA A 307 -5.62 -8.58 27.63
N ALA A 308 -6.55 -8.22 28.53
CA ALA A 308 -7.98 -8.41 28.31
C ALA A 308 -8.49 -7.56 27.14
N ASP A 309 -8.06 -6.29 27.03
CA ASP A 309 -8.42 -5.40 25.93
C ASP A 309 -7.95 -5.91 24.58
N VAL A 310 -6.72 -6.39 24.49
CA VAL A 310 -6.18 -6.96 23.23
C VAL A 310 -6.96 -8.22 22.83
N ARG A 311 -7.32 -9.08 23.80
CA ARG A 311 -8.18 -10.24 23.53
C ARG A 311 -9.57 -9.83 23.05
N ARG A 312 -10.20 -8.83 23.66
CA ARG A 312 -11.51 -8.31 23.23
C ARG A 312 -11.46 -7.66 21.85
N ALA A 313 -10.37 -6.95 21.54
CA ALA A 313 -10.20 -6.27 20.27
C ALA A 313 -9.73 -7.19 19.14
N ALA A 314 -9.26 -8.40 19.46
CA ALA A 314 -8.96 -9.42 18.48
C ALA A 314 -10.26 -9.85 17.80
N LEU A 315 -10.49 -9.32 16.59
CA LEU A 315 -11.65 -9.73 15.81
C LEU A 315 -11.48 -11.21 15.41
N PRO A 316 -12.48 -12.07 15.64
CA PRO A 316 -12.40 -13.48 15.25
C PRO A 316 -12.29 -13.63 13.73
N ARG A 317 -12.75 -12.63 12.97
CA ARG A 317 -12.61 -12.55 11.52
C ARG A 317 -12.34 -11.11 11.09
N PRO A 318 -11.53 -10.88 10.03
CA PRO A 318 -11.42 -9.56 9.42
C PRO A 318 -12.80 -9.03 9.01
N LEU A 319 -13.03 -7.74 9.19
CA LEU A 319 -14.23 -7.09 8.65
C LEU A 319 -14.29 -7.27 7.13
N ALA A 320 -15.46 -7.62 6.62
CA ALA A 320 -15.74 -7.52 5.19
C ALA A 320 -15.47 -6.07 4.74
N HIS A 321 -14.91 -5.90 3.53
CA HIS A 321 -14.50 -4.60 3.03
C HIS A 321 -15.68 -3.59 3.00
N GLU A 322 -16.88 -4.05 2.64
CA GLU A 322 -18.09 -3.21 2.64
C GLU A 322 -18.45 -2.73 4.05
N ALA A 323 -18.40 -3.60 5.05
CA ALA A 323 -18.65 -3.23 6.45
C ALA A 323 -17.58 -2.24 6.96
N TYR A 324 -16.32 -2.43 6.56
CA TYR A 324 -15.24 -1.48 6.83
C TYR A 324 -15.53 -0.09 6.25
N LEU A 325 -15.97 -0.01 4.98
CA LEU A 325 -16.30 1.24 4.32
C LEU A 325 -17.55 1.90 4.94
N ALA A 326 -18.59 1.12 5.26
CA ALA A 326 -19.79 1.59 5.93
C ALA A 326 -19.49 2.19 7.30
N LEU A 327 -18.60 1.54 8.08
CA LEU A 327 -18.10 2.11 9.32
C LEU A 327 -17.38 3.44 9.05
N GLY A 328 -16.49 3.51 8.06
CA GLY A 328 -15.84 4.77 7.70
C GLY A 328 -16.82 5.90 7.30
N LEU A 329 -17.91 5.60 6.58
CA LEU A 329 -18.96 6.57 6.24
C LEU A 329 -19.66 7.14 7.49
N SER A 330 -19.79 6.34 8.55
CA SER A 330 -20.45 6.75 9.80
C SER A 330 -19.59 7.62 10.73
N HIS A 331 -18.34 7.92 10.35
CA HIS A 331 -17.42 8.72 11.15
C HIS A 331 -17.09 10.06 10.50
N ARG A 332 -16.71 11.03 11.34
CA ARG A 332 -16.22 12.35 10.93
C ARG A 332 -14.80 12.26 10.38
N PHE A 333 -13.93 11.48 11.03
CA PHE A 333 -12.53 11.35 10.66
C PHE A 333 -12.08 9.90 10.49
N CYS A 334 -11.17 9.65 9.56
CA CYS A 334 -10.48 8.37 9.37
C CYS A 334 -8.98 8.52 9.61
N LEU A 335 -8.48 7.83 10.63
CA LEU A 335 -7.07 7.88 11.00
C LEU A 335 -6.22 7.03 10.05
N VAL A 336 -5.29 7.69 9.37
CA VAL A 336 -4.32 7.05 8.48
C VAL A 336 -2.95 7.14 9.16
N ALA A 337 -2.50 6.02 9.74
CA ALA A 337 -1.22 5.94 10.42
C ALA A 337 -0.26 4.95 9.74
N PRO A 338 1.04 5.28 9.63
CA PRO A 338 2.01 4.36 9.07
C PRO A 338 2.15 3.13 9.97
N GLY A 339 2.38 1.98 9.35
CA GLY A 339 2.56 0.70 10.03
C GLY A 339 3.98 0.19 9.86
N ASP A 340 4.09 -1.07 9.49
CA ASP A 340 5.28 -1.72 8.94
C ASP A 340 5.70 -1.17 7.57
N PHE A 341 4.76 -0.49 6.90
CA PHE A 341 4.97 0.27 5.68
C PHE A 341 4.66 1.76 5.91
N VAL A 342 5.45 2.61 5.24
CA VAL A 342 5.29 4.07 5.32
C VAL A 342 4.02 4.49 4.57
N SER A 343 3.84 4.05 3.31
CA SER A 343 2.55 4.17 2.63
C SER A 343 1.62 3.03 3.03
N THR A 344 0.31 3.29 3.01
CA THR A 344 -0.70 2.28 3.35
C THR A 344 -1.87 2.39 2.38
N HIS A 345 -2.56 1.27 2.11
CA HIS A 345 -3.80 1.28 1.34
C HIS A 345 -4.87 2.20 1.96
N LYS A 346 -4.73 2.48 3.27
CA LYS A 346 -5.57 3.42 4.01
C LYS A 346 -5.46 4.86 3.52
N ILE A 347 -4.35 5.28 2.90
CA ILE A 347 -4.27 6.61 2.27
C ILE A 347 -5.26 6.67 1.11
N SER A 348 -5.18 5.72 0.16
CA SER A 348 -6.06 5.67 -1.01
C SER A 348 -7.52 5.50 -0.61
N GLU A 349 -7.81 4.59 0.32
CA GLU A 349 -9.18 4.37 0.81
C GLU A 349 -9.74 5.61 1.51
N ALA A 350 -8.98 6.25 2.41
CA ALA A 350 -9.48 7.41 3.15
C ALA A 350 -9.75 8.61 2.22
N VAL A 351 -8.88 8.85 1.23
CA VAL A 351 -9.09 9.90 0.24
C VAL A 351 -10.31 9.57 -0.64
N ALA A 352 -10.42 8.34 -1.13
CA ALA A 352 -11.55 7.91 -1.95
C ALA A 352 -12.88 8.01 -1.17
N LEU A 353 -12.87 7.57 0.09
CA LEU A 353 -14.04 7.57 0.97
C LEU A 353 -14.46 8.99 1.33
N GLY A 354 -13.51 9.86 1.68
CA GLY A 354 -13.76 11.27 1.92
C GLY A 354 -14.29 12.00 0.67
N GLY A 355 -13.74 11.70 -0.52
CA GLY A 355 -14.24 12.21 -1.79
C GLY A 355 -15.64 11.68 -2.17
N ALA A 356 -16.09 10.60 -1.53
CA ALA A 356 -17.45 10.07 -1.63
C ALA A 356 -18.40 10.60 -0.53
N GLY A 357 -17.97 11.59 0.28
CA GLY A 357 -18.75 12.16 1.37
C GLY A 357 -18.63 11.42 2.71
N GLY A 358 -17.70 10.48 2.83
CA GLY A 358 -17.40 9.75 4.06
C GLY A 358 -16.58 10.55 5.07
N CYS A 359 -15.81 9.86 5.90
CA CYS A 359 -14.90 10.49 6.86
C CYS A 359 -13.79 11.31 6.18
N LEU A 360 -13.33 12.37 6.87
CA LEU A 360 -12.16 13.15 6.48
C LEU A 360 -10.86 12.47 6.91
N PRO A 361 -9.82 12.39 6.06
CA PRO A 361 -8.55 11.80 6.45
C PRO A 361 -7.84 12.61 7.56
N LEU A 362 -7.37 11.92 8.59
CA LEU A 362 -6.39 12.40 9.56
C LEU A 362 -5.09 11.62 9.36
N PHE A 363 -4.09 12.26 8.74
CA PHE A 363 -2.80 11.66 8.42
C PHE A 363 -1.84 11.80 9.61
N VAL A 364 -1.36 10.67 10.11
CA VAL A 364 -0.25 10.64 11.07
C VAL A 364 1.04 10.60 10.28
N LEU A 365 1.87 11.65 10.40
CA LEU A 365 3.14 11.72 9.68
C LEU A 365 4.32 11.47 10.62
N PRO A 366 5.37 10.75 10.17
CA PRO A 366 6.63 10.68 10.89
C PRO A 366 7.25 12.10 11.05
N HIS A 367 8.28 12.25 11.88
CA HIS A 367 8.95 13.55 12.06
C HIS A 367 9.52 14.08 10.74
N ALA A 368 9.84 15.38 10.72
CA ALA A 368 10.22 16.17 9.54
C ALA A 368 11.11 15.40 8.54
N GLY A 369 10.70 15.39 7.27
CA GLY A 369 11.35 14.70 6.15
C GLY A 369 10.64 13.42 5.68
N GLY A 370 9.91 12.72 6.56
CA GLY A 370 9.29 11.43 6.20
C GLY A 370 7.92 11.54 5.51
N ALA A 371 7.35 12.74 5.37
CA ALA A 371 6.05 12.92 4.71
C ALA A 371 6.11 12.60 3.21
N ALA A 372 7.18 13.03 2.54
CA ALA A 372 7.41 12.73 1.13
C ALA A 372 7.62 11.22 0.88
N GLU A 373 8.02 10.47 1.91
CA GLU A 373 8.16 9.01 1.86
C GLU A 373 6.85 8.25 2.13
N MET A 374 5.80 8.95 2.55
CA MET A 374 4.50 8.38 2.91
C MET A 374 3.41 8.72 1.90
N LEU A 375 3.36 9.98 1.49
CA LEU A 375 2.23 10.54 0.79
C LEU A 375 2.51 10.57 -0.72
N PRO A 376 1.70 9.89 -1.56
CA PRO A 376 1.83 10.01 -3.01
C PRO A 376 1.46 11.42 -3.47
N TYR A 377 1.93 11.82 -4.67
CA TYR A 377 1.52 13.06 -5.33
C TYR A 377 1.78 14.37 -4.57
N THR A 378 2.68 14.37 -3.57
CA THR A 378 3.03 15.56 -2.76
C THR A 378 3.55 16.74 -3.58
N ARG A 379 3.96 16.51 -4.83
CA ARG A 379 4.36 17.56 -5.77
C ARG A 379 3.22 18.54 -6.12
N TRP A 380 1.98 18.05 -6.17
CA TRP A 380 0.83 18.86 -6.63
C TRP A 380 -0.42 18.72 -5.75
N LEU A 381 -0.47 17.76 -4.85
CA LEU A 381 -1.51 17.69 -3.81
C LEU A 381 -1.12 18.49 -2.57
N ASP A 382 -2.04 19.33 -2.13
CA ASP A 382 -1.98 19.97 -0.82
C ASP A 382 -2.76 19.13 0.20
N TYR A 383 -2.04 18.27 0.92
CA TYR A 383 -2.64 17.40 1.93
C TYR A 383 -3.32 18.15 3.08
N CYS A 384 -2.95 19.41 3.32
CA CYS A 384 -3.62 20.26 4.31
C CYS A 384 -5.03 20.67 3.87
N ARG A 385 -5.29 20.72 2.56
CA ARG A 385 -6.61 21.07 2.00
C ARG A 385 -7.57 19.90 1.98
N ILE A 386 -7.06 18.68 1.89
CA ILE A 386 -7.88 17.46 1.74
C ILE A 386 -8.00 16.65 3.04
N GLY A 387 -7.33 17.07 4.11
CA GLY A 387 -7.40 16.37 5.38
C GLY A 387 -6.76 17.17 6.51
N TYR A 388 -6.42 16.45 7.57
CA TYR A 388 -5.71 16.96 8.74
C TYR A 388 -4.42 16.20 8.93
N VAL A 389 -3.41 16.85 9.52
CA VAL A 389 -2.11 16.25 9.75
C VAL A 389 -1.82 16.27 11.24
N VAL A 390 -1.29 15.17 11.77
CA VAL A 390 -0.79 15.08 13.14
C VAL A 390 0.59 14.44 13.13
N GLY A 391 1.52 15.00 13.91
CA GLY A 391 2.84 14.39 14.07
C GLY A 391 2.77 13.07 14.84
N ALA A 392 3.56 12.08 14.45
CA ALA A 392 3.58 10.74 15.06
C ALA A 392 3.76 10.78 16.58
N ARG A 393 4.57 11.70 17.12
CA ARG A 393 4.72 11.88 18.58
C ARG A 393 3.41 12.28 19.25
N ALA A 394 2.67 13.23 18.67
CA ALA A 394 1.39 13.68 19.21
C ALA A 394 0.35 12.55 19.12
N ALA A 395 0.32 11.82 18.01
CA ALA A 395 -0.56 10.66 17.87
C ALA A 395 -0.21 9.53 18.87
N ALA A 396 1.07 9.27 19.13
CA ALA A 396 1.54 8.20 20.02
C ALA A 396 1.35 8.49 21.52
N SER A 397 1.27 9.76 21.93
CA SER A 397 1.32 10.14 23.36
C SER A 397 0.27 11.14 23.81
N ARG A 398 -0.41 11.84 22.89
CA ARG A 398 -1.33 12.94 23.20
C ARG A 398 -2.60 12.87 22.35
N MET A 399 -3.09 11.66 22.07
CA MET A 399 -4.25 11.46 21.20
C MET A 399 -5.51 12.12 21.76
N GLU A 400 -5.67 12.21 23.08
CA GLU A 400 -6.76 12.96 23.70
C GLU A 400 -6.80 14.44 23.26
N SER A 401 -5.64 15.10 23.22
CA SER A 401 -5.52 16.49 22.73
C SER A 401 -5.90 16.60 21.25
N VAL A 402 -5.50 15.61 20.44
CA VAL A 402 -5.88 15.52 19.02
C VAL A 402 -7.41 15.38 18.90
N LEU A 403 -8.02 14.46 19.65
CA LEU A 403 -9.47 14.26 19.66
C LEU A 403 -10.23 15.52 20.09
N ARG A 404 -9.72 16.26 21.09
CA ARG A 404 -10.31 17.53 21.50
C ARG A 404 -10.31 18.55 20.36
N LYS A 405 -9.21 18.67 19.61
CA LYS A 405 -9.13 19.55 18.43
C LYS A 405 -10.08 19.09 17.32
N LEU A 406 -10.16 17.80 17.04
CA LEU A 406 -11.08 17.25 16.04
C LEU A 406 -12.56 17.52 16.37
N ARG A 407 -12.93 17.59 17.66
CA ARG A 407 -14.30 17.94 18.08
C ARG A 407 -14.68 19.39 17.76
N LEU A 408 -13.71 20.28 17.64
CA LEU A 408 -13.92 21.70 17.33
C LEU A 408 -14.11 21.96 15.83
N VAL A 409 -13.84 20.97 14.98
CA VAL A 409 -14.05 21.09 13.53
C VAL A 409 -15.54 21.23 13.24
N SER A 410 -15.89 22.37 12.65
CA SER A 410 -17.26 22.69 12.24
C SER A 410 -17.68 21.89 11.00
N GLU A 411 -19.00 21.79 10.76
CA GLU A 411 -19.50 21.19 9.52
C GLU A 411 -19.09 21.99 8.29
N ALA A 412 -19.00 23.32 8.39
CA ALA A 412 -18.58 24.19 7.29
C ALA A 412 -17.12 23.87 6.87
N GLU A 413 -16.20 23.83 7.84
CA GLU A 413 -14.81 23.43 7.58
C GLU A 413 -14.71 22.01 7.00
N ALA A 414 -15.52 21.08 7.51
CA ALA A 414 -15.57 19.72 7.00
C ALA A 414 -16.06 19.68 5.53
N ARG A 415 -17.06 20.49 5.18
CA ARG A 415 -17.61 20.62 3.84
C ARG A 415 -16.57 21.14 2.85
N ASP A 416 -15.82 22.16 3.24
CA ASP A 416 -14.73 22.69 2.42
C ASP A 416 -13.69 21.60 2.09
N LYS A 417 -13.31 20.80 3.09
CA LYS A 417 -12.37 19.67 2.87
C LYS A 417 -12.97 18.56 2.01
N TRP A 418 -14.25 18.23 2.15
CA TRP A 418 -14.93 17.28 1.25
C TRP A 418 -14.95 17.76 -0.19
N GLU A 419 -15.16 19.05 -0.43
CA GLU A 419 -15.06 19.61 -1.78
C GLU A 419 -13.65 19.45 -2.36
N GLN A 420 -12.60 19.72 -1.57
CA GLN A 420 -11.24 19.49 -2.03
C GLN A 420 -10.96 17.99 -2.29
N LEU A 421 -11.47 17.10 -1.43
CA LEU A 421 -11.35 15.66 -1.60
C LEU A 421 -12.03 15.16 -2.88
N ARG A 422 -13.22 15.67 -3.22
CA ARG A 422 -13.92 15.34 -4.48
C ARG A 422 -13.06 15.65 -5.70
N LEU A 423 -12.33 16.77 -5.68
CA LEU A 423 -11.48 17.22 -6.79
C LEU A 423 -10.24 16.35 -7.00
N VAL A 424 -9.77 15.66 -5.95
CA VAL A 424 -8.55 14.83 -6.01
C VAL A 424 -8.83 13.33 -5.92
N ARG A 425 -10.08 12.93 -5.66
CA ARG A 425 -10.52 11.54 -5.51
C ARG A 425 -10.03 10.66 -6.65
N GLU A 426 -10.10 11.18 -7.86
CA GLU A 426 -9.72 10.48 -9.09
C GLU A 426 -8.26 10.04 -9.12
N ALA A 427 -7.37 10.74 -8.40
CA ALA A 427 -5.97 10.35 -8.28
C ALA A 427 -5.73 9.08 -7.46
N PHE A 428 -6.75 8.59 -6.74
CA PHE A 428 -6.65 7.45 -5.82
C PHE A 428 -7.57 6.29 -6.16
N VAL A 429 -8.44 6.43 -7.15
CA VAL A 429 -9.36 5.37 -7.58
C VAL A 429 -8.98 4.83 -8.95
N PHE A 430 -9.26 3.55 -9.18
CA PHE A 430 -8.95 2.83 -10.41
C PHE A 430 -10.24 2.36 -11.07
N ARG A 431 -10.39 2.59 -12.38
CA ARG A 431 -11.60 2.25 -13.14
C ARG A 431 -11.28 1.79 -14.55
N ARG A 432 -12.16 0.99 -15.16
CA ARG A 432 -11.95 0.44 -16.51
C ARG A 432 -12.08 1.48 -17.62
N ASN A 433 -12.86 2.54 -17.40
CA ASN A 433 -13.09 3.61 -18.37
C ASN A 433 -12.11 4.79 -18.19
N SER A 434 -10.88 4.51 -17.76
CA SER A 434 -9.85 5.54 -17.58
C SER A 434 -9.35 6.09 -18.91
N SER A 435 -9.10 7.39 -18.96
CA SER A 435 -8.50 8.05 -20.11
C SER A 435 -7.84 9.36 -19.68
N VAL A 436 -7.05 10.00 -20.55
CA VAL A 436 -6.48 11.33 -20.24
C VAL A 436 -7.56 12.39 -20.01
N ALA A 437 -8.72 12.28 -20.68
CA ALA A 437 -9.85 13.19 -20.48
C ALA A 437 -10.65 12.90 -19.20
N ARG A 438 -10.55 11.68 -18.68
CA ARG A 438 -11.19 11.22 -17.43
C ARG A 438 -10.16 10.42 -16.63
N PRO A 439 -9.14 11.10 -16.08
CA PRO A 439 -8.01 10.42 -15.49
C PRO A 439 -8.42 9.70 -14.21
N THR A 440 -7.79 8.56 -13.99
CA THR A 440 -7.85 7.77 -12.75
C THR A 440 -6.44 7.69 -12.17
N ALA A 441 -6.29 7.01 -11.03
CA ALA A 441 -5.00 6.83 -10.39
C ALA A 441 -3.90 6.35 -11.36
N ALA A 442 -4.24 5.52 -12.35
CA ALA A 442 -3.30 5.05 -13.36
C ALA A 442 -2.66 6.21 -14.16
N GLU A 443 -3.45 7.15 -14.69
CA GLU A 443 -2.95 8.30 -15.43
C GLU A 443 -2.09 9.24 -14.55
N TYR A 444 -2.47 9.42 -13.29
CA TYR A 444 -1.69 10.22 -12.34
C TYR A 444 -0.34 9.57 -12.00
N ILE A 445 -0.29 8.25 -11.81
CA ILE A 445 0.96 7.50 -11.61
C ILE A 445 1.87 7.62 -12.83
N LEU A 446 1.31 7.50 -14.03
CA LEU A 446 2.05 7.65 -15.28
C LEU A 446 2.60 9.07 -15.45
N GLU A 447 1.86 10.11 -15.05
CA GLU A 447 2.36 11.49 -15.02
C GLU A 447 3.53 11.66 -14.03
N GLU A 448 3.44 11.10 -12.81
CA GLU A 448 4.56 11.12 -11.86
C GLU A 448 5.78 10.37 -12.42
N ALA A 449 5.58 9.23 -13.08
CA ALA A 449 6.64 8.50 -13.76
C ALA A 449 7.29 9.33 -14.89
N CYS A 450 6.49 10.06 -15.68
CA CYS A 450 6.99 10.99 -16.69
C CYS A 450 7.83 12.12 -16.08
N VAL A 451 7.38 12.71 -14.97
CA VAL A 451 8.14 13.76 -14.26
C VAL A 451 9.45 13.21 -13.72
N ALA A 452 9.42 12.02 -13.11
CA ALA A 452 10.62 11.34 -12.62
C ALA A 452 11.63 11.07 -13.74
N ALA A 453 11.14 10.57 -14.88
CA ALA A 453 11.96 10.31 -16.06
C ALA A 453 12.62 11.59 -16.62
N ARG A 454 11.88 12.70 -16.70
CA ARG A 454 12.43 14.00 -17.11
C ARG A 454 13.54 14.46 -16.16
N ARG A 455 13.30 14.39 -14.85
CA ARG A 455 14.28 14.75 -13.82
C ARG A 455 15.54 13.89 -13.89
N PHE A 456 15.36 12.59 -14.07
CA PHE A 456 16.47 11.65 -14.25
C PHE A 456 17.35 12.04 -15.44
N ARG A 457 16.73 12.38 -16.58
CA ARG A 457 17.46 12.81 -17.78
C ARG A 457 18.20 14.13 -17.58
N THR A 458 17.58 15.11 -16.91
CA THR A 458 18.21 16.41 -16.65
C THR A 458 19.38 16.33 -15.66
N ALA A 459 19.34 15.39 -14.71
CA ALA A 459 20.43 15.18 -13.76
C ALA A 459 21.69 14.56 -14.41
N GLY A 460 21.57 14.02 -15.63
CA GLY A 460 22.65 13.35 -16.35
C GLY A 460 23.07 12.01 -15.75
N ARG A 461 23.98 11.29 -16.43
CA ARG A 461 24.59 10.05 -15.92
C ARG A 461 25.54 10.26 -14.72
N ALA A 462 25.72 11.49 -14.24
CA ALA A 462 26.52 11.81 -13.07
C ALA A 462 25.96 11.24 -11.75
N ALA A 463 24.79 10.58 -11.79
CA ALA A 463 24.08 9.98 -10.67
C ALA A 463 24.60 8.59 -10.22
N ASP A 464 25.83 8.20 -10.58
CA ASP A 464 26.53 7.12 -9.86
C ASP A 464 26.89 7.53 -8.42
N ALA A 465 26.92 8.83 -8.14
CA ALA A 465 26.96 9.35 -6.79
C ALA A 465 25.56 9.35 -6.18
N ARG A 466 25.47 8.83 -4.95
CA ARG A 466 24.31 8.86 -4.03
C ARG A 466 23.72 10.27 -3.91
N LEU A 467 23.00 10.75 -4.92
CA LEU A 467 22.28 12.01 -4.83
C LEU A 467 21.27 11.80 -3.70
N PRO A 468 21.33 12.60 -2.62
CA PRO A 468 20.31 12.55 -1.59
C PRO A 468 18.98 12.72 -2.30
N ALA A 469 17.97 11.91 -1.92
CA ALA A 469 16.63 12.05 -2.45
C ALA A 469 16.29 13.54 -2.49
N PRO A 470 15.83 14.08 -3.64
CA PRO A 470 15.63 15.51 -3.80
C PRO A 470 14.87 15.97 -2.58
N ARG A 471 15.46 16.87 -1.79
CA ARG A 471 14.81 17.39 -0.59
C ARG A 471 13.46 17.87 -1.08
N ALA A 472 12.39 17.15 -0.72
CA ALA A 472 11.05 17.54 -1.08
C ALA A 472 10.94 19.02 -0.69
N PRO A 473 10.46 19.91 -1.58
CA PRO A 473 10.38 21.34 -1.29
C PRO A 473 9.80 21.46 0.11
N ARG A 474 10.62 21.97 1.05
CA ARG A 474 10.51 21.73 2.50
C ARG A 474 9.05 21.59 2.93
N ASP A 475 8.79 20.57 3.76
CA ASP A 475 7.59 20.28 4.57
C ASP A 475 6.88 21.48 5.23
N ALA A 476 7.33 22.72 5.03
CA ALA A 476 6.71 23.96 5.47
C ALA A 476 5.21 24.05 5.16
N ARG A 477 4.71 23.43 4.08
CA ARG A 477 3.26 23.37 3.83
C ARG A 477 2.55 22.48 4.86
N LEU A 478 3.06 21.26 5.10
CA LEU A 478 2.48 20.31 6.05
C LEU A 478 2.64 20.76 7.51
N GLN A 479 3.74 21.46 7.83
CA GLN A 479 3.95 22.05 9.14
C GLN A 479 2.88 23.09 9.50
N ARG A 480 2.35 23.83 8.50
CA ARG A 480 1.33 24.88 8.73
C ARG A 480 -0.05 24.35 9.06
N CYS A 481 -0.33 23.08 8.79
CA CYS A 481 -1.65 22.47 9.04
C CYS A 481 -1.61 21.31 10.05
N THR A 482 -0.52 21.21 10.81
CA THR A 482 -0.41 20.21 11.86
C THR A 482 -1.34 20.59 13.01
N LEU A 483 -2.22 19.67 13.41
CA LEU A 483 -3.21 19.86 14.46
C LEU A 483 -2.60 20.18 15.82
#